data_AF-A0AAV6RL64-F1
#
_entry.id   AF-A0AAV6RL64-F1
#
_cell.length_a   1.000
_cell.length_b   1.000
_cell.length_c   1.000
_cell.angle_alpha   90.00
_cell.angle_beta   90.00
_cell.angle_gamma   90.00
#
_symmetry.space_group_name_H-M   'P 1'
#
loop_
_entity.id
_entity.type
_entity.pdbx_description
1 polymer ?
#
loop_
_entity_poly.entity_id
_entity_poly.type
_entity_poly.pdbx_seq_one_letter_code
_entity_poly.pdbx_strand_id
1 'polypeptide(L)'
;MDKRTGAHGFDMDEEDASLSHQEITEAALLKVTLEVCRAMAKAAGKDIKEPVSFLITGSLGLRRRRETDDDDQQQQEQFQRILPKSASVYTQLSEASGGQAIQVTKSELAEVTSIITETSSSSVVKLLQVSRNAGNPDNFTFSVDDSVKNLTMYITGRSLTFTITSPSGVTQSSADTTGPLVVPSSTVGNFQTVKLNTQVGVWKVEMVSTSAYNLKVVGESSLDFLFTFMKDSESPYGGLQVLSNRPTSGENTTLRVTVTGSDSG
;
A
#
# COMPACT_ATOMS: atom_id res chain seq x y z
N MET A 1 -30.16 36.76 -42.21
CA MET A 1 -30.48 36.13 -40.91
C MET A 1 -29.78 34.77 -40.91
N ASP A 2 -28.64 34.54 -40.25
CA ASP A 2 -28.36 34.56 -38.79
C ASP A 2 -29.33 33.61 -38.05
N LYS A 3 -28.93 32.50 -37.40
CA LYS A 3 -27.88 32.31 -36.36
C LYS A 3 -27.30 30.87 -36.32
N ARG A 4 -26.06 30.78 -35.84
CA ARG A 4 -25.34 29.59 -35.34
C ARG A 4 -25.94 29.01 -34.04
N THR A 5 -25.89 27.69 -33.86
CA THR A 5 -25.47 26.95 -32.64
C THR A 5 -25.34 25.47 -33.08
N GLY A 6 -24.22 24.76 -33.04
CA GLY A 6 -23.16 24.71 -32.04
C GLY A 6 -23.35 23.47 -31.16
N ALA A 7 -23.18 22.28 -31.73
CA ALA A 7 -23.01 21.04 -30.96
C ALA A 7 -21.66 20.46 -31.37
N HIS A 8 -20.65 20.66 -30.53
CA HIS A 8 -19.38 19.95 -30.65
C HIS A 8 -19.67 18.49 -30.28
N GLY A 9 -19.59 17.60 -31.26
CA GLY A 9 -19.47 16.17 -30.98
C GLY A 9 -18.12 15.94 -30.32
N PHE A 10 -18.11 15.18 -29.22
CA PHE A 10 -16.87 14.64 -28.69
C PHE A 10 -16.54 13.41 -29.54
N ASP A 11 -15.45 13.52 -30.28
CA ASP A 11 -14.74 12.36 -30.81
C ASP A 11 -13.98 11.76 -29.61
N MET A 12 -14.19 10.48 -29.34
CA MET A 12 -13.37 9.74 -28.37
C MET A 12 -12.13 9.30 -29.13
N ASP A 13 -11.11 10.17 -29.16
CA ASP A 13 -9.81 9.80 -29.69
C ASP A 13 -9.19 8.71 -28.79
N GLU A 14 -9.05 7.53 -29.40
CA GLU A 14 -8.40 6.34 -28.87
C GLU A 14 -6.91 6.63 -28.61
N GLU A 15 -6.51 6.97 -27.39
CA GLU A 15 -5.09 6.80 -27.01
C GLU A 15 -4.79 6.56 -25.53
N ASP A 16 -5.82 6.46 -24.67
CA ASP A 16 -5.63 5.97 -23.31
C ASP A 16 -5.99 4.49 -23.26
N ALA A 17 -5.03 3.64 -22.90
CA ALA A 17 -5.29 2.25 -22.59
C ALA A 17 -6.16 2.18 -21.32
N SER A 18 -7.47 2.35 -21.53
CA SER A 18 -8.53 2.14 -20.55
C SER A 18 -8.24 0.83 -19.84
N LEU A 19 -8.11 0.87 -18.51
CA LEU A 19 -8.06 -0.34 -17.69
C LEU A 19 -9.19 -1.23 -18.18
N SER A 20 -8.82 -2.45 -18.58
CA SER A 20 -9.79 -3.34 -19.16
C SER A 20 -10.90 -3.55 -18.12
N HIS A 21 -12.13 -3.67 -18.60
CA HIS A 21 -13.25 -4.04 -17.74
C HIS A 21 -12.91 -5.26 -16.84
N GLN A 22 -12.06 -6.14 -17.34
CA GLN A 22 -11.50 -7.28 -16.61
C GLN A 22 -10.63 -6.88 -15.42
N GLU A 23 -9.68 -5.96 -15.55
CA GLU A 23 -8.78 -5.55 -14.45
C GLU A 23 -9.54 -4.83 -13.32
N ILE A 24 -10.52 -3.99 -13.69
CA ILE A 24 -11.41 -3.35 -12.72
C ILE A 24 -12.26 -4.40 -11.99
N THR A 25 -12.73 -5.41 -12.72
CA THR A 25 -13.51 -6.52 -12.17
C THR A 25 -12.66 -7.38 -11.23
N GLU A 26 -11.41 -7.68 -11.58
CA GLU A 26 -10.48 -8.46 -10.74
C GLU A 26 -10.14 -7.74 -9.43
N ALA A 27 -9.87 -6.42 -9.48
CA ALA A 27 -9.62 -5.63 -8.29
C ALA A 27 -10.85 -5.56 -7.37
N ALA A 28 -12.05 -5.39 -7.95
CA ALA A 28 -13.31 -5.43 -7.20
C ALA A 28 -13.54 -6.81 -6.56
N LEU A 29 -13.28 -7.89 -7.30
CA LEU A 29 -13.38 -9.27 -6.79
C LEU A 29 -12.42 -9.51 -5.62
N LEU A 30 -11.17 -9.03 -5.71
CA LEU A 30 -10.19 -9.18 -4.64
C LEU A 30 -10.60 -8.43 -3.37
N LYS A 31 -11.15 -7.21 -3.51
CA LYS A 31 -11.67 -6.43 -2.37
C LYS A 31 -12.85 -7.13 -1.70
N VAL A 32 -13.81 -7.64 -2.48
CA VAL A 32 -14.96 -8.39 -1.95
C VAL A 32 -14.49 -9.70 -1.29
N THR A 33 -13.51 -10.39 -1.87
CA THR A 33 -12.93 -11.62 -1.31
C THR A 33 -12.28 -11.35 0.05
N LEU A 34 -11.57 -10.23 0.21
CA LEU A 34 -10.96 -9.83 1.48
C LEU A 34 -12.02 -9.59 2.58
N GLU A 35 -13.12 -8.92 2.23
CA GLU A 35 -14.23 -8.66 3.17
C GLU A 35 -14.94 -9.96 3.58
N VAL A 36 -15.17 -10.86 2.63
CA VAL A 36 -15.75 -12.19 2.90
C VAL A 36 -14.81 -13.00 3.79
N CYS A 37 -13.51 -13.04 3.50
CA CYS A 37 -12.51 -13.69 4.35
C CYS A 37 -12.52 -13.14 5.77
N ARG A 38 -12.63 -11.81 5.93
CA ARG A 38 -12.71 -11.14 7.23
C ARG A 38 -13.96 -11.57 8.01
N ALA A 39 -15.10 -11.69 7.32
CA ALA A 39 -16.34 -12.16 7.93
C ALA A 39 -16.28 -13.64 8.31
N MET A 40 -15.72 -14.50 7.46
CA MET A 40 -15.57 -15.94 7.72
C MET A 40 -14.63 -16.21 8.89
N ALA A 41 -13.51 -15.50 8.96
CA ALA A 41 -12.59 -15.61 10.08
C ALA A 41 -13.32 -15.25 11.39
N LYS A 42 -14.06 -14.14 11.41
CA LYS A 42 -14.83 -13.70 12.58
C LYS A 42 -15.86 -14.74 13.01
N ALA A 43 -16.52 -15.40 12.07
CA ALA A 43 -17.44 -16.51 12.35
C ALA A 43 -16.74 -17.76 12.91
N ALA A 44 -15.47 -17.98 12.56
CA ALA A 44 -14.62 -19.05 13.08
C ALA A 44 -13.90 -18.69 14.40
N GLY A 45 -14.21 -17.54 15.02
CA GLY A 45 -13.55 -17.06 16.23
C GLY A 45 -12.09 -16.62 15.99
N LYS A 46 -11.71 -16.32 14.75
CA LYS A 46 -10.40 -15.81 14.36
C LYS A 46 -10.55 -14.38 13.82
N ASP A 47 -9.81 -13.41 14.33
CA ASP A 47 -9.85 -12.07 13.72
C ASP A 47 -8.85 -11.96 12.57
N ILE A 48 -9.31 -11.55 11.38
CA ILE A 48 -8.43 -10.89 10.41
C ILE A 48 -8.18 -9.50 10.96
N LYS A 49 -7.05 -9.36 11.66
CA LYS A 49 -6.63 -8.10 12.25
C LYS A 49 -6.46 -7.08 11.13
N GLU A 50 -7.03 -5.89 11.30
CA GLU A 50 -6.71 -4.73 10.46
C GLU A 50 -5.19 -4.51 10.49
N PRO A 51 -4.58 -4.00 9.40
CA PRO A 51 -3.15 -3.69 9.40
C PRO A 51 -2.79 -2.77 10.57
N VAL A 52 -2.04 -3.27 11.54
CA VAL A 52 -1.61 -2.48 12.70
C VAL A 52 -0.18 -2.03 12.47
N SER A 53 0.02 -0.71 12.44
CA SER A 53 1.36 -0.12 12.29
C SER A 53 1.88 0.41 13.63
N PHE A 54 3.14 0.14 13.94
CA PHE A 54 3.80 0.53 15.18
C PHE A 54 5.02 1.41 14.89
N LEU A 55 5.15 2.50 15.64
CA LEU A 55 6.38 3.28 15.73
C LEU A 55 7.16 2.84 16.96
N ILE A 56 8.33 2.24 16.74
CA ILE A 56 9.14 1.64 17.79
C ILE A 56 10.39 2.51 18.00
N THR A 57 10.47 3.15 19.17
CA THR A 57 11.67 3.90 19.61
C THR A 57 12.34 3.19 20.78
N GLY A 58 13.67 3.32 20.91
CA GLY A 58 14.41 2.84 22.08
C GLY A 58 15.06 1.45 21.97
N SER A 59 15.03 0.81 20.81
CA SER A 59 15.78 -0.43 20.52
C SER A 59 17.27 -0.20 20.18
N LEU A 60 17.70 1.05 20.02
CA LEU A 60 19.08 1.43 19.69
C LEU A 60 19.74 2.29 20.79
N GLY A 61 19.03 2.54 21.89
CA GLY A 61 19.53 3.31 23.02
C GLY A 61 19.88 2.38 24.18
N LEU A 62 21.17 2.11 24.36
CA LEU A 62 21.67 1.63 25.64
C LEU A 62 21.19 2.62 26.71
N ARG A 63 20.31 2.19 27.62
CA ARG A 63 20.16 2.87 28.91
C ARG A 63 21.47 2.66 29.64
N ARG A 64 22.45 3.54 29.38
CA ARG A 64 23.65 3.67 30.20
C ARG A 64 23.16 4.15 31.57
N ARG A 65 22.87 3.19 32.45
CA ARG A 65 22.82 3.45 33.89
C ARG A 65 24.20 4.03 34.19
N ARG A 66 24.25 5.29 34.63
CA ARG A 66 25.48 5.88 35.14
C ARG A 66 25.91 5.02 36.33
N GLU A 67 26.85 4.14 36.08
CA GLU A 67 27.68 3.53 37.10
C GLU A 67 29.09 3.93 36.72
N THR A 68 29.70 4.68 37.64
CA THR A 68 31.02 5.27 37.57
C THR A 68 32.11 4.21 37.49
N ASP A 69 33.21 4.61 36.85
CA ASP A 69 34.57 4.06 36.83
C ASP A 69 34.96 3.01 35.77
N ASP A 70 35.97 3.43 34.99
CA ASP A 70 37.10 2.73 34.37
C ASP A 70 36.87 1.37 33.68
N ASP A 71 36.86 1.40 32.34
CA ASP A 71 37.91 0.79 31.51
C ASP A 71 37.52 0.90 30.02
N ASP A 72 38.15 1.85 29.34
CA ASP A 72 38.08 2.02 27.89
C ASP A 72 39.09 1.10 27.21
N GLN A 73 38.60 0.05 26.54
CA GLN A 73 39.07 -0.51 25.26
C GLN A 73 38.74 -2.00 25.16
N GLN A 74 37.51 -2.34 24.72
CA GLN A 74 37.19 -3.62 24.02
C GLN A 74 35.71 -3.82 23.60
N GLN A 75 34.87 -2.78 23.47
CA GLN A 75 33.42 -2.96 23.23
C GLN A 75 32.92 -2.54 21.85
N GLN A 76 33.73 -2.64 20.78
CA GLN A 76 33.23 -2.41 19.41
C GLN A 76 32.63 -3.64 18.71
N GLU A 77 32.69 -4.85 19.30
CA GLU A 77 32.24 -6.08 18.60
C GLU A 77 30.96 -6.76 19.15
N GLN A 78 30.19 -6.12 20.04
CA GLN A 78 28.94 -6.72 20.58
C GLN A 78 27.65 -5.93 20.28
N PHE A 79 27.61 -5.12 19.22
CA PHE A 79 26.39 -4.39 18.82
C PHE A 79 25.35 -5.23 18.06
N GLN A 80 25.49 -6.55 18.04
CA GLN A 80 24.49 -7.46 17.48
C GLN A 80 23.93 -8.38 18.57
N ARG A 81 22.60 -8.49 18.62
CA ARG A 81 21.77 -9.28 19.56
C ARG A 81 21.47 -8.46 20.83
N ILE A 82 20.33 -7.81 20.95
CA ILE A 82 18.99 -8.39 21.04
C ILE A 82 18.01 -7.25 20.75
N LEU A 83 17.14 -7.35 19.74
CA LEU A 83 15.95 -6.50 19.72
C LEU A 83 15.23 -6.74 21.06
N PRO A 84 14.86 -5.69 21.83
CA PRO A 84 14.12 -5.91 23.05
C PRO A 84 12.91 -6.78 22.72
N LYS A 85 12.62 -7.79 23.55
CA LYS A 85 11.56 -8.78 23.32
C LYS A 85 10.21 -8.13 22.95
N SER A 86 9.97 -6.90 23.41
CA SER A 86 8.85 -6.04 23.03
C SER A 86 8.86 -5.58 21.57
N ALA A 87 10.01 -5.14 21.03
CA ALA A 87 10.12 -4.77 19.62
C ALA A 87 9.82 -5.96 18.69
N SER A 88 10.26 -7.16 19.08
CA SER A 88 9.94 -8.39 18.34
C SER A 88 8.44 -8.71 18.32
N VAL A 89 7.70 -8.46 19.40
CA VAL A 89 6.23 -8.69 19.44
C VAL A 89 5.49 -7.72 18.52
N TYR A 90 5.87 -6.44 18.50
CA TYR A 90 5.27 -5.45 17.60
C TYR A 90 5.55 -5.76 16.13
N THR A 91 6.75 -6.22 15.82
CA THR A 91 7.10 -6.73 14.48
C THR A 91 6.19 -7.89 14.08
N GLN A 92 6.10 -8.95 14.89
CA GLN A 92 5.26 -10.11 14.60
C GLN A 92 3.77 -9.77 14.46
N LEU A 93 3.25 -8.84 15.27
CA LEU A 93 1.86 -8.38 15.18
C LEU A 93 1.60 -7.58 13.90
N SER A 94 2.53 -6.70 13.53
CA SER A 94 2.42 -5.95 12.27
C SER A 94 2.47 -6.89 11.07
N GLU A 95 3.40 -7.85 11.05
CA GLU A 95 3.51 -8.87 9.99
C GLU A 95 2.24 -9.71 9.87
N ALA A 96 1.71 -10.22 10.99
CA ALA A 96 0.51 -11.04 10.98
C ALA A 96 -0.76 -10.29 10.58
N SER A 97 -0.78 -8.96 10.72
CA SER A 97 -1.91 -8.10 10.32
C SER A 97 -1.73 -7.45 8.93
N GLY A 98 -0.55 -7.62 8.32
CA GLY A 98 -0.16 -6.85 7.12
C GLY A 98 0.13 -5.37 7.40
N GLY A 99 0.27 -4.97 8.67
CA GLY A 99 0.72 -3.63 9.07
C GLY A 99 2.24 -3.47 9.03
N GLN A 100 2.75 -2.33 9.51
CA GLN A 100 4.19 -2.01 9.46
C GLN A 100 4.80 -1.80 10.85
N ALA A 101 5.94 -2.43 11.15
CA ALA A 101 6.74 -2.10 12.32
C ALA A 101 7.93 -1.22 11.93
N ILE A 102 7.75 0.08 12.11
CA ILE A 102 8.75 1.09 11.76
C ILE A 102 9.58 1.40 13.00
N GLN A 103 10.87 1.16 12.89
CA GLN A 103 11.83 1.27 13.96
C GLN A 103 12.73 2.47 13.70
N VAL A 104 12.70 3.43 14.62
CA VAL A 104 13.35 4.73 14.45
C VAL A 104 13.97 5.18 15.76
N THR A 105 14.92 6.11 15.68
CA THR A 105 15.43 6.84 16.84
C THR A 105 14.42 7.89 17.31
N LYS A 106 14.63 8.45 18.50
CA LYS A 106 13.75 9.50 19.03
C LYS A 106 13.81 10.78 18.19
N SER A 107 14.97 11.12 17.63
CA SER A 107 15.15 12.30 16.76
C SER A 107 14.42 12.16 15.44
N GLU A 108 14.29 10.94 14.94
CA GLU A 108 13.65 10.61 13.65
C GLU A 108 12.12 10.48 13.75
N LEU A 109 11.57 10.44 14.97
CA LEU A 109 10.15 10.18 15.18
C LEU A 109 9.25 11.23 14.52
N ALA A 110 9.65 12.50 14.57
CA ALA A 110 8.88 13.60 13.97
C ALA A 110 8.77 13.45 12.44
N GLU A 111 9.89 13.12 11.79
CA GLU A 111 9.95 12.91 10.34
C GLU A 111 9.05 11.74 9.91
N VAL A 112 9.20 10.57 10.53
CA VAL A 112 8.36 9.41 10.17
C VAL A 112 6.89 9.65 10.48
N THR A 113 6.57 10.35 11.58
CA THR A 113 5.18 10.66 11.90
C THR A 113 4.57 11.55 10.82
N SER A 114 5.31 12.53 10.28
CA SER A 114 4.80 13.35 9.17
C SER A 114 4.50 12.50 7.92
N ILE A 115 5.40 11.58 7.56
CA ILE A 115 5.22 10.69 6.41
C ILE A 115 3.99 9.80 6.58
N ILE A 116 3.84 9.15 7.75
CA ILE A 116 2.69 8.25 7.99
C ILE A 116 1.37 9.04 8.02
N THR A 117 1.38 10.23 8.61
CA THR A 117 0.18 11.08 8.67
C THR A 117 -0.26 11.48 7.27
N GLU A 118 0.67 11.84 6.39
CA GLU A 118 0.40 12.13 4.98
C GLU A 118 -0.24 10.92 4.27
N THR A 119 0.22 9.70 4.54
CA THR A 119 -0.36 8.46 3.97
C THR A 119 -1.75 8.09 4.48
N SER A 120 -2.28 8.81 5.47
CA SER A 120 -3.61 8.56 6.04
C SER A 120 -4.68 9.47 5.42
N SER A 121 -4.33 10.26 4.40
CA SER A 121 -5.30 11.06 3.63
C SER A 121 -6.34 10.18 2.93
N SER A 122 -7.58 10.67 2.83
CA SER A 122 -8.68 9.96 2.17
C SER A 122 -8.49 9.77 0.68
N SER A 123 -7.61 10.57 0.05
CA SER A 123 -7.25 10.44 -1.37
C SER A 123 -6.21 9.35 -1.63
N VAL A 124 -5.61 8.75 -0.60
CA VAL A 124 -4.52 7.78 -0.79
C VAL A 124 -5.09 6.39 -1.07
N VAL A 125 -4.83 5.89 -2.27
CA VAL A 125 -5.21 4.55 -2.73
C VAL A 125 -4.03 3.59 -2.66
N LYS A 126 -4.30 2.32 -2.32
CA LYS A 126 -3.27 1.27 -2.25
C LYS A 126 -3.24 0.50 -3.57
N LEU A 127 -2.11 0.52 -4.25
CA LEU A 127 -1.91 -0.16 -5.54
C LEU A 127 -1.25 -1.53 -5.33
N LEU A 128 -0.38 -1.64 -4.33
CA LEU A 128 0.28 -2.89 -3.96
C LEU A 128 0.54 -2.92 -2.46
N GLN A 129 0.32 -4.08 -1.83
CA GLN A 129 0.69 -4.31 -0.44
C GLN A 129 1.18 -5.75 -0.28
N VAL A 130 2.43 -5.89 0.14
CA VAL A 130 3.13 -7.17 0.25
C VAL A 130 3.90 -7.25 1.56
N SER A 131 3.80 -8.41 2.20
CA SER A 131 4.61 -8.80 3.36
C SER A 131 5.36 -10.09 3.03
N ARG A 132 6.67 -10.12 3.32
CA ARG A 132 7.53 -11.29 3.16
C ARG A 132 8.29 -11.57 4.44
N ASN A 133 8.14 -12.78 4.96
CA ASN A 133 8.79 -13.21 6.20
C ASN A 133 10.17 -13.85 5.97
N ALA A 134 10.43 -14.32 4.75
CA ALA A 134 11.70 -14.91 4.35
C ALA A 134 12.36 -14.04 3.27
N GLY A 135 13.67 -13.84 3.39
CA GLY A 135 14.47 -13.08 2.45
C GLY A 135 14.74 -13.88 1.17
N ASN A 136 13.73 -13.94 0.30
CA ASN A 136 13.88 -14.45 -1.06
C ASN A 136 13.78 -13.28 -2.06
N PRO A 137 14.52 -13.34 -3.18
CA PRO A 137 14.26 -12.50 -4.32
C PRO A 137 12.82 -12.69 -4.78
N ASP A 138 12.06 -11.62 -4.95
CA ASP A 138 10.68 -11.69 -5.40
C ASP A 138 10.34 -10.49 -6.29
N ASN A 139 9.40 -10.72 -7.21
CA ASN A 139 9.03 -9.78 -8.25
C ASN A 139 7.55 -9.44 -8.11
N PHE A 140 7.26 -8.15 -8.11
CA PHE A 140 5.92 -7.61 -7.98
C PHE A 140 5.58 -6.75 -9.16
N THR A 141 4.31 -6.76 -9.55
CA THR A 141 3.76 -5.84 -10.54
C THR A 141 2.56 -5.11 -9.96
N PHE A 142 2.34 -3.89 -10.43
CA PHE A 142 1.15 -3.10 -10.12
C PHE A 142 0.85 -2.17 -11.30
N SER A 143 -0.43 -1.86 -11.49
CA SER A 143 -0.90 -0.98 -12.56
C SER A 143 -1.19 0.41 -12.02
N VAL A 144 -0.89 1.42 -12.84
CA VAL A 144 -1.17 2.84 -12.57
C VAL A 144 -1.97 3.37 -13.74
N ASP A 145 -3.11 4.00 -13.46
CA ASP A 145 -3.91 4.71 -14.46
C ASP A 145 -3.63 6.23 -14.42
N ASP A 146 -4.29 6.96 -15.30
CA ASP A 146 -4.22 8.42 -15.42
C ASP A 146 -4.74 9.17 -14.18
N SER A 147 -5.70 8.58 -13.45
CA SER A 147 -6.31 9.13 -12.24
C SER A 147 -5.35 9.18 -11.04
N VAL A 148 -4.31 8.34 -11.04
CA VAL A 148 -3.36 8.22 -9.95
C VAL A 148 -2.22 9.23 -10.09
N LYS A 149 -2.03 10.07 -9.07
CA LYS A 149 -0.90 11.00 -8.92
C LYS A 149 -0.04 10.66 -7.71
N ASN A 150 1.09 11.33 -7.54
CA ASN A 150 1.97 11.23 -6.37
C ASN A 150 2.34 9.79 -5.97
N LEU A 151 2.73 8.99 -6.96
CA LEU A 151 3.09 7.59 -6.75
C LEU A 151 4.27 7.47 -5.76
N THR A 152 4.03 6.77 -4.65
CA THR A 152 5.01 6.61 -3.58
C THR A 152 5.08 5.16 -3.12
N MET A 153 6.30 4.66 -3.00
CA MET A 153 6.59 3.33 -2.49
C MET A 153 7.20 3.43 -1.10
N TYR A 154 6.61 2.71 -0.15
CA TYR A 154 7.08 2.56 1.22
C TYR A 154 7.62 1.15 1.44
N ILE A 155 8.86 1.08 1.87
CA ILE A 155 9.53 -0.18 2.17
C ILE A 155 9.91 -0.20 3.64
N THR A 156 9.56 -1.26 4.34
CA THR A 156 10.02 -1.51 5.72
C THR A 156 10.84 -2.78 5.74
N GLY A 157 12.11 -2.70 6.15
CA GLY A 157 12.98 -3.87 6.21
C GLY A 157 14.44 -3.48 6.40
N ARG A 158 15.31 -4.47 6.60
CA ARG A 158 16.76 -4.27 6.76
C ARG A 158 17.51 -5.08 5.70
N SER A 159 18.65 -4.55 5.24
CA SER A 159 19.55 -5.25 4.32
C SER A 159 18.83 -5.78 3.07
N LEU A 160 18.06 -4.90 2.43
CA LEU A 160 17.35 -5.16 1.19
C LEU A 160 17.83 -4.19 0.10
N THR A 161 17.77 -4.65 -1.13
CA THR A 161 17.90 -3.83 -2.33
C THR A 161 16.65 -4.02 -3.18
N PHE A 162 16.39 -3.05 -4.04
CA PHE A 162 15.28 -3.15 -4.98
C PHE A 162 15.66 -2.56 -6.33
N THR A 163 14.97 -3.02 -7.37
CA THR A 163 15.03 -2.48 -8.72
C THR A 163 13.61 -2.19 -9.16
N ILE A 164 13.38 -0.97 -9.66
CA ILE A 164 12.08 -0.54 -10.18
C ILE A 164 12.18 -0.46 -11.69
N THR A 165 11.19 -1.01 -12.38
CA THR A 165 11.02 -0.88 -13.83
C THR A 165 9.73 -0.13 -14.12
N SER A 166 9.85 0.96 -14.84
CA SER A 166 8.73 1.75 -15.35
C SER A 166 8.01 1.06 -16.51
N PRO A 167 6.77 1.48 -16.83
CA PRO A 167 6.04 1.01 -18.00
C PRO A 167 6.81 1.22 -19.32
N SER A 168 7.64 2.27 -19.40
CA SER A 168 8.48 2.54 -20.57
C SER A 168 9.76 1.68 -20.64
N GLY A 169 9.94 0.74 -19.71
CA GLY A 169 11.08 -0.18 -19.66
C GLY A 169 12.35 0.40 -19.05
N VAL A 170 12.35 1.65 -18.59
CA VAL A 170 13.47 2.23 -17.85
C VAL A 170 13.57 1.53 -16.49
N THR A 171 14.78 1.23 -16.04
CA THR A 171 15.04 0.60 -14.74
C THR A 171 15.87 1.52 -13.85
N GLN A 172 15.66 1.42 -12.54
CA GLN A 172 16.46 2.14 -11.54
C GLN A 172 16.67 1.29 -10.28
N SER A 173 17.88 1.28 -9.75
CA SER A 173 18.25 0.52 -8.57
C SER A 173 18.15 1.36 -7.29
N SER A 174 18.00 0.70 -6.15
CA SER A 174 18.05 1.32 -4.81
C SER A 174 19.38 2.02 -4.49
N ALA A 175 20.45 1.76 -5.25
CA ALA A 175 21.73 2.47 -5.12
C ALA A 175 21.70 3.88 -5.72
N ASP A 176 20.79 4.13 -6.67
CA ASP A 176 20.68 5.39 -7.40
C ASP A 176 19.72 6.32 -6.65
N THR A 177 20.26 7.20 -5.80
CA THR A 177 19.46 8.14 -4.99
C THR A 177 18.81 9.26 -5.79
N THR A 178 19.21 9.41 -7.07
CA THR A 178 18.63 10.32 -8.06
C THR A 178 18.66 9.65 -9.43
N GLY A 179 17.57 9.72 -10.19
CA GLY A 179 17.50 9.12 -11.52
C GLY A 179 16.22 9.47 -12.27
N PRO A 180 16.01 8.91 -13.48
CA PRO A 180 14.88 9.25 -14.34
C PRO A 180 13.51 8.81 -13.78
N LEU A 181 13.50 7.86 -12.84
CA LEU A 181 12.26 7.29 -12.27
C LEU A 181 12.03 7.66 -10.81
N VAL A 182 13.05 8.15 -10.11
CA VAL A 182 13.00 8.39 -8.66
C VAL A 182 13.37 9.84 -8.33
N VAL A 183 12.49 10.47 -7.57
CA VAL A 183 12.67 11.74 -6.86
C VAL A 183 13.18 11.38 -5.44
N PRO A 184 14.11 12.14 -4.80
CA PRO A 184 14.97 11.67 -3.71
C PRO A 184 14.28 10.77 -2.68
N SER A 185 14.89 9.61 -2.44
CA SER A 185 14.46 8.65 -1.42
C SER A 185 14.89 9.11 -0.02
N SER A 186 13.98 9.11 0.94
CA SER A 186 14.34 9.28 2.36
C SER A 186 14.37 7.92 3.06
N THR A 187 15.39 7.70 3.87
CA THR A 187 15.50 6.52 4.73
C THR A 187 15.57 6.96 6.16
N VAL A 188 14.67 6.43 6.97
CA VAL A 188 14.60 6.71 8.39
C VAL A 188 14.52 5.38 9.15
N GLY A 189 15.59 5.05 9.88
CA GLY A 189 15.72 3.74 10.51
C GLY A 189 15.62 2.58 9.51
N ASN A 190 14.60 1.72 9.67
CA ASN A 190 14.30 0.61 8.74
C ASN A 190 13.21 0.93 7.72
N PHE A 191 12.81 2.20 7.59
CA PHE A 191 11.73 2.65 6.73
C PHE A 191 12.27 3.52 5.60
N GLN A 192 11.96 3.13 4.36
CA GLN A 192 12.37 3.86 3.16
C GLN A 192 11.14 4.37 2.43
N THR A 193 11.19 5.63 2.01
CA THR A 193 10.18 6.28 1.19
C THR A 193 10.79 6.61 -0.16
N VAL A 194 10.18 6.13 -1.23
CA VAL A 194 10.64 6.31 -2.61
C VAL A 194 9.53 6.97 -3.42
N LYS A 195 9.72 8.24 -3.78
CA LYS A 195 8.78 8.97 -4.65
C LYS A 195 9.10 8.65 -6.10
N LEU A 196 8.09 8.21 -6.84
CA LEU A 196 8.23 7.77 -8.23
C LEU A 196 7.71 8.84 -9.18
N ASN A 197 8.41 9.04 -10.29
CA ASN A 197 7.87 9.82 -11.39
C ASN A 197 6.73 9.01 -12.03
N THR A 198 5.50 9.46 -11.80
CA THR A 198 4.30 8.67 -12.10
C THR A 198 4.13 8.55 -13.62
N GLN A 199 3.96 7.31 -14.09
CA GLN A 199 3.68 6.98 -15.48
C GLN A 199 2.54 5.98 -15.51
N VAL A 200 1.62 6.16 -16.46
CA VAL A 200 0.51 5.23 -16.69
C VAL A 200 1.06 3.91 -17.25
N GLY A 201 0.52 2.80 -16.76
CA GLY A 201 0.84 1.45 -17.20
C GLY A 201 1.34 0.54 -16.07
N VAL A 202 1.94 -0.58 -16.48
CA VAL A 202 2.38 -1.63 -15.57
C VAL A 202 3.80 -1.36 -15.07
N TRP A 203 3.93 -1.23 -13.77
CA TRP A 203 5.21 -1.12 -13.08
C TRP A 203 5.67 -2.47 -12.56
N LYS A 204 6.98 -2.67 -12.48
CA LYS A 204 7.59 -3.85 -11.87
C LYS A 204 8.55 -3.44 -10.76
N VAL A 205 8.52 -4.18 -9.65
CA VAL A 205 9.45 -4.02 -8.53
C VAL A 205 10.09 -5.37 -8.25
N GLU A 206 11.40 -5.42 -8.35
CA GLU A 206 12.22 -6.58 -7.98
C GLU A 206 12.82 -6.29 -6.61
N MET A 207 12.55 -7.15 -5.63
CA MET A 207 13.02 -7.02 -4.27
C MET A 207 14.04 -8.12 -3.99
N VAL A 208 15.20 -7.77 -3.44
CA VAL A 208 16.23 -8.72 -3.01
C VAL A 208 16.55 -8.42 -1.55
N SER A 209 16.18 -9.34 -0.65
CA SER A 209 16.40 -9.19 0.78
C SER A 209 16.85 -10.52 1.38
N THR A 210 17.65 -10.49 2.43
CA THR A 210 17.95 -11.66 3.28
C THR A 210 17.11 -11.70 4.56
N SER A 211 16.32 -10.65 4.81
CA SER A 211 15.46 -10.51 5.98
C SER A 211 14.01 -10.24 5.58
N ALA A 212 13.11 -10.29 6.56
CA ALA A 212 11.71 -9.95 6.35
C ALA A 212 11.56 -8.49 5.87
N TYR A 213 10.60 -8.26 4.98
CA TYR A 213 10.31 -6.93 4.46
C TYR A 213 8.81 -6.74 4.17
N ASN A 214 8.39 -5.48 4.18
CA ASN A 214 7.09 -5.05 3.70
C ASN A 214 7.28 -4.05 2.57
N LEU A 215 6.49 -4.20 1.53
CA LEU A 215 6.39 -3.29 0.39
C LEU A 215 4.95 -2.79 0.30
N LYS A 216 4.77 -1.47 0.31
CA LYS A 216 3.46 -0.83 0.12
C LYS A 216 3.62 0.25 -0.95
N VAL A 217 2.87 0.14 -2.04
CA VAL A 217 2.81 1.16 -3.08
C VAL A 217 1.46 1.85 -3.00
N VAL A 218 1.49 3.17 -2.98
CA VAL A 218 0.31 4.02 -2.95
C VAL A 218 0.41 5.12 -3.99
N GLY A 219 -0.74 5.66 -4.34
CA GLY A 219 -0.84 6.95 -5.02
C GLY A 219 -2.03 7.73 -4.48
N GLU A 220 -2.21 8.93 -4.98
CA GLU A 220 -3.35 9.79 -4.68
C GLU A 220 -4.33 9.74 -5.84
N SER A 221 -5.60 9.50 -5.55
CA SER A 221 -6.70 9.61 -6.50
C SER A 221 -7.87 10.31 -5.81
N SER A 222 -8.57 11.15 -6.58
CA SER A 222 -9.81 11.81 -6.18
C SER A 222 -11.04 10.91 -6.37
N LEU A 223 -10.85 9.72 -6.95
CA LEU A 223 -11.91 8.74 -7.17
C LEU A 223 -12.21 7.97 -5.88
N ASP A 224 -13.50 7.89 -5.57
CA ASP A 224 -14.09 7.09 -4.51
C ASP A 224 -15.20 6.21 -5.11
N PHE A 225 -15.55 5.13 -4.42
CA PHE A 225 -16.54 4.18 -4.90
C PHE A 225 -17.48 3.73 -3.79
N LEU A 226 -18.76 3.94 -4.05
CA LEU A 226 -19.85 3.45 -3.23
C LEU A 226 -20.36 2.15 -3.85
N PHE A 227 -20.57 1.13 -3.03
CA PHE A 227 -21.11 -0.13 -3.52
C PHE A 227 -22.33 -0.57 -2.73
N THR A 228 -23.18 -1.34 -3.38
CA THR A 228 -24.38 -1.92 -2.78
C THR A 228 -24.63 -3.28 -3.37
N PHE A 229 -24.76 -4.29 -2.50
CA PHE A 229 -25.20 -5.62 -2.89
C PHE A 229 -26.72 -5.62 -3.08
N MET A 230 -27.17 -6.30 -4.12
CA MET A 230 -28.58 -6.41 -4.47
C MET A 230 -28.89 -7.85 -4.88
N LYS A 231 -30.13 -8.26 -4.73
CA LYS A 231 -30.66 -9.50 -5.31
C LYS A 231 -31.91 -9.21 -6.13
N ASP A 232 -32.27 -10.11 -7.02
CA ASP A 232 -33.59 -10.06 -7.64
C ASP A 232 -34.65 -10.18 -6.55
N SER A 233 -35.60 -9.26 -6.57
CA SER A 233 -36.71 -9.27 -5.64
C SER A 233 -37.66 -10.40 -6.02
N GLU A 234 -38.11 -11.17 -5.04
CA GLU A 234 -39.16 -12.18 -5.19
C GLU A 234 -40.57 -11.56 -5.32
N SER A 235 -40.64 -10.21 -5.44
CA SER A 235 -41.90 -9.48 -5.63
C SER A 235 -42.51 -9.82 -6.99
N PRO A 236 -43.85 -9.99 -7.08
CA PRO A 236 -44.54 -10.24 -8.34
C PRO A 236 -44.43 -9.09 -9.36
N TYR A 237 -43.92 -7.93 -8.94
CA TYR A 237 -43.65 -6.77 -9.81
C TYR A 237 -42.21 -6.74 -10.35
N GLY A 238 -41.37 -7.72 -9.98
CA GLY A 238 -39.94 -7.72 -10.27
C GLY A 238 -39.20 -6.60 -9.53
N GLY A 239 -37.90 -6.48 -9.80
CA GLY A 239 -37.04 -5.42 -9.25
C GLY A 239 -35.82 -5.95 -8.50
N LEU A 240 -34.96 -5.05 -8.03
CA LEU A 240 -33.77 -5.37 -7.25
C LEU A 240 -34.02 -5.01 -5.78
N GLN A 241 -33.82 -5.96 -4.88
CA GLN A 241 -33.83 -5.76 -3.43
C GLN A 241 -32.41 -5.51 -2.94
N VAL A 242 -32.19 -4.38 -2.27
CA VAL A 242 -30.92 -4.06 -1.62
C VAL A 242 -30.67 -5.05 -0.48
N LEU A 243 -29.53 -5.71 -0.52
CA LEU A 243 -29.01 -6.50 0.59
C LEU A 243 -28.26 -5.58 1.54
N SER A 244 -28.50 -5.72 2.84
CA SER A 244 -27.80 -4.96 3.87
C SER A 244 -26.32 -5.40 3.94
N ASN A 245 -25.50 -4.76 3.10
CA ASN A 245 -24.04 -4.79 2.99
C ASN A 245 -23.34 -6.17 2.84
N ARG A 246 -24.07 -7.27 2.65
CA ARG A 246 -23.45 -8.59 2.46
C ARG A 246 -24.13 -9.41 1.36
N PRO A 247 -23.36 -10.10 0.51
CA PRO A 247 -23.90 -11.12 -0.36
C PRO A 247 -24.36 -12.34 0.47
N THR A 248 -25.38 -13.04 0.01
CA THR A 248 -25.83 -14.30 0.62
C THR A 248 -25.01 -15.45 0.08
N SER A 249 -24.45 -16.28 0.97
CA SER A 249 -23.64 -17.43 0.56
C SER A 249 -24.45 -18.42 -0.28
N GLY A 250 -23.94 -18.76 -1.47
CA GLY A 250 -24.56 -19.75 -2.37
C GLY A 250 -25.68 -19.20 -3.26
N GLU A 251 -25.99 -17.91 -3.19
CA GLU A 251 -27.00 -17.26 -4.04
C GLU A 251 -26.37 -16.31 -5.06
N ASN A 252 -27.03 -16.16 -6.22
CA ASN A 252 -26.66 -15.17 -7.22
C ASN A 252 -26.88 -13.75 -6.64
N THR A 253 -25.84 -12.92 -6.67
CA THR A 253 -25.88 -11.55 -6.15
C THR A 253 -25.46 -10.56 -7.23
N THR A 254 -26.11 -9.41 -7.29
CA THR A 254 -25.74 -8.28 -8.15
C THR A 254 -25.00 -7.23 -7.32
N LEU A 255 -23.85 -6.75 -7.81
CA LEU A 255 -23.11 -5.64 -7.20
C LEU A 255 -23.33 -4.38 -8.02
N ARG A 256 -23.94 -3.35 -7.43
CA ARG A 256 -23.94 -2.01 -8.01
C ARG A 256 -22.78 -1.22 -7.43
N VAL A 257 -21.96 -0.67 -8.31
CA VAL A 257 -20.87 0.24 -7.96
C VAL A 257 -21.20 1.61 -8.53
N THR A 258 -21.06 2.64 -7.71
CA THR A 258 -21.16 4.04 -8.11
C THR A 258 -19.80 4.65 -7.86
N VAL A 259 -19.14 5.07 -8.94
CA VAL A 259 -17.87 5.79 -8.87
C VAL A 259 -18.18 7.28 -8.75
N THR A 260 -17.51 7.94 -7.82
CA THR A 260 -17.65 9.37 -7.55
C THR A 260 -16.27 9.99 -7.45
N GLY A 261 -16.08 11.14 -8.05
CA GLY A 261 -14.81 11.84 -8.01
C GLY A 261 -14.75 12.86 -9.14
N SER A 262 -13.73 13.70 -9.11
CA SER A 262 -13.47 14.66 -10.17
C SER A 262 -12.12 14.31 -10.78
N ASP A 263 -12.08 14.08 -12.09
CA ASP A 263 -10.80 14.07 -12.81
C ASP A 263 -10.14 15.43 -12.58
N SER A 264 -9.07 15.42 -11.80
CA SER A 264 -8.15 16.56 -11.74
C SER A 264 -7.00 16.27 -12.69
N GLY A 265 -7.28 16.37 -13.98
CA GLY A 265 -6.31 16.17 -15.05
C GLY A 265 -6.98 15.80 -16.34
#